data_AF-A0A7X6WL51-F1
#
_entry.id   AF-A0A7X6WL51-F1
#
_cell.length_a   1.000
_cell.length_b   1.000
_cell.length_c   1.000
_cell.angle_alpha   90.00
_cell.angle_beta   90.00
_cell.angle_gamma   90.00
#
_symmetry.space_group_name_H-M   'P 1'
#
loop_
_entity.id
_entity.type
_entity.pdbx_description
1 polymer ?
#
loop_
_entity_poly.entity_id
_entity_poly.type
_entity_poly.pdbx_seq_one_letter_code
_entity_poly.pdbx_strand_id
1 'polypeptide(L)'
;MEDSRINLEKVDLIRQRLGVSYREAKEALEQANGDVVQALVFLEGQQFRLDEKVETEGRRLWEQIKALIRKGNVNKIRLKKDTH
;
A
#
# COMPACT_ATOMS: atom_id res chain seq x y z
N MET A 1 -24.48 19.13 7.04
CA MET A 1 -23.97 19.11 5.65
C MET A 1 -22.62 19.80 5.54
N GLU A 2 -22.34 20.83 6.36
CA GLU A 2 -21.05 21.52 6.41
C GLU A 2 -19.89 20.61 6.82
N ASP A 3 -20.09 19.73 7.81
CA ASP A 3 -19.07 18.79 8.31
C ASP A 3 -18.55 17.84 7.23
N SER A 4 -19.43 17.38 6.33
CA SER A 4 -19.04 16.50 5.24
C SER A 4 -18.19 17.20 4.19
N ARG A 5 -18.40 18.51 3.96
CA ARG A 5 -17.56 19.32 3.05
C ARG A 5 -16.19 19.57 3.66
N ILE A 6 -16.15 19.98 4.93
CA ILE A 6 -14.91 20.20 5.68
C ILE A 6 -14.08 18.91 5.74
N ASN A 7 -14.72 17.76 5.93
CA ASN A 7 -14.03 16.47 5.92
C ASN A 7 -13.42 16.14 4.55
N LEU A 8 -14.12 16.42 3.45
CA LEU A 8 -13.59 16.19 2.10
C LEU A 8 -12.36 17.08 1.83
N GLU A 9 -12.45 18.37 2.16
CA GLU A 9 -11.34 19.33 1.99
C GLU A 9 -10.08 18.91 2.77
N LYS A 10 -10.27 18.41 4.01
CA LYS A 10 -9.18 17.88 4.83
C LYS A 10 -8.56 16.62 4.24
N VAL A 11 -9.37 15.70 3.72
CA VAL A 11 -8.90 14.48 3.06
C VAL A 11 -8.12 14.82 1.77
N ASP A 12 -8.61 15.76 0.97
CA ASP A 12 -7.92 16.23 -0.23
C ASP A 12 -6.58 16.88 0.10
N LEU A 13 -6.50 17.69 1.15
CA LEU A 13 -5.26 18.30 1.61
C LEU A 13 -4.20 17.24 1.96
N ILE A 14 -4.58 16.19 2.69
CA ILE A 14 -3.68 15.08 3.05
C ILE A 14 -3.16 14.38 1.80
N ARG A 15 -4.04 14.08 0.84
CA ARG A 15 -3.65 13.45 -0.44
C ARG A 15 -2.69 14.32 -1.24
N GLN A 16 -2.94 15.63 -1.33
CA GLN A 16 -2.07 16.55 -2.07
C GLN A 16 -0.66 16.64 -1.46
N ARG A 17 -0.54 16.47 -0.13
CA ARG A 17 0.75 16.54 0.56
C ARG A 17 1.56 15.25 0.49
N LEU A 18 0.91 14.10 0.63
CA LEU A 18 1.61 12.81 0.77
C LEU A 18 1.42 11.84 -0.42
N GLY A 19 0.54 12.19 -1.38
CA GLY A 19 0.27 11.35 -2.55
C GLY A 19 -0.47 10.03 -2.24
N VAL A 20 -1.07 9.90 -1.06
CA VAL A 20 -1.77 8.68 -0.61
C VAL A 20 -3.15 8.51 -1.23
N SER A 21 -3.77 7.32 -1.12
CA SER A 21 -5.15 7.09 -1.57
C SER A 21 -6.21 7.83 -0.72
N TYR A 22 -7.41 8.05 -1.26
CA TYR A 22 -8.53 8.68 -0.53
C TYR A 22 -8.92 7.87 0.71
N ARG A 23 -8.81 6.54 0.60
CA ARG A 23 -9.06 5.64 1.70
C ARG A 23 -8.05 5.85 2.82
N GLU A 24 -6.76 5.85 2.50
CA GLU A 24 -5.69 6.07 3.48
C GLU A 24 -5.78 7.46 4.15
N ALA A 25 -6.04 8.50 3.35
CA ALA A 25 -6.22 9.85 3.86
C ALA A 25 -7.44 9.96 4.79
N LYS A 26 -8.56 9.30 4.45
CA LYS A 26 -9.76 9.24 5.30
C LYS A 26 -9.47 8.50 6.61
N GLU A 27 -8.86 7.33 6.54
CA GLU A 27 -8.54 6.51 7.72
C GLU A 27 -7.58 7.25 8.67
N ALA A 28 -6.57 7.95 8.13
CA ALA A 28 -5.65 8.74 8.93
C ALA A 28 -6.35 9.94 9.59
N LEU A 29 -7.24 10.62 8.87
CA LEU A 29 -8.01 11.73 9.41
C LEU A 29 -8.97 11.26 10.52
N GLU A 30 -9.59 10.09 10.37
CA GLU A 30 -10.45 9.48 11.39
C GLU A 30 -9.65 9.08 12.63
N GLN A 31 -8.48 8.45 12.47
CA GLN A 31 -7.58 8.12 13.59
C GLN A 31 -7.05 9.35 14.31
N ALA A 32 -6.83 10.44 13.58
CA ALA A 32 -6.44 11.74 14.10
C ALA A 32 -7.60 12.56 14.66
N ASN A 33 -8.82 12.00 14.76
CA ASN A 33 -10.02 12.70 15.23
C ASN A 33 -10.27 14.05 14.52
N GLY A 34 -9.99 14.10 13.21
CA GLY A 34 -10.20 15.29 12.39
C GLY A 34 -9.05 16.32 12.40
N ASP A 35 -7.95 16.04 13.08
CA ASP A 35 -6.72 16.84 13.04
C ASP A 35 -5.86 16.46 11.83
N VAL A 36 -5.70 17.40 10.89
CA VAL A 36 -4.94 17.19 9.65
C VAL A 36 -3.44 17.04 9.94
N VAL A 37 -2.90 17.80 10.89
CA VAL A 37 -1.46 17.76 11.20
C VAL A 37 -1.11 16.41 11.81
N GLN A 38 -1.92 15.92 12.75
CA GLN A 38 -1.73 14.59 13.32
C GLN A 38 -1.88 13.48 12.27
N ALA A 39 -2.85 13.61 11.33
CA ALA A 39 -3.02 12.65 10.25
C ALA A 39 -1.80 12.61 9.31
N LEU A 40 -1.20 13.77 8.99
CA LEU A 40 0.02 13.86 8.19
C LEU A 40 1.21 13.20 8.89
N VAL A 41 1.43 13.49 10.17
CA VAL A 41 2.51 12.88 10.97
C VAL A 41 2.35 11.36 11.05
N PHE A 42 1.12 10.88 11.22
CA PHE A 42 0.83 9.44 11.26
C PHE A 42 1.18 8.75 9.93
N LEU A 43 0.75 9.30 8.81
CA LEU A 43 1.01 8.73 7.49
C LEU A 43 2.49 8.82 7.09
N GLU A 44 3.17 9.90 7.41
CA GLU A 44 4.61 10.06 7.17
C GLU A 44 5.41 8.98 7.91
N GLY A 45 5.10 8.74 9.19
CA GLY A 45 5.74 7.66 9.97
C GLY A 45 5.44 6.26 9.42
N GLN A 46 4.26 6.03 8.82
CA GLN A 46 3.94 4.76 8.17
C GLN A 46 4.68 4.57 6.85
N GLN A 47 4.76 5.60 5.99
CA GLN A 47 5.53 5.55 4.75
C GLN A 47 7.00 5.27 5.03
N PHE A 48 7.61 5.99 5.98
CA PHE A 48 9.03 5.80 6.31
C PHE A 48 9.33 4.37 6.79
N ARG A 49 8.46 3.80 7.63
CA ARG A 49 8.56 2.41 8.10
C ARG A 49 8.32 1.37 6.99
N LEU A 50 7.45 1.69 6.03
CA LEU A 50 7.20 0.83 4.88
C LEU A 50 8.38 0.84 3.93
N ASP A 51 8.95 1.99 3.60
CA ASP A 51 10.15 2.11 2.77
C ASP A 51 11.34 1.35 3.38
N GLU A 52 11.61 1.52 4.68
CA GLU A 52 12.69 0.81 5.38
C GLU A 52 12.48 -0.72 5.38
N LYS A 53 11.24 -1.18 5.60
CA LYS A 53 10.90 -2.61 5.55
C LYS A 53 10.89 -3.17 4.13
N VAL A 54 10.43 -2.41 3.14
CA VAL A 54 10.39 -2.82 1.73
C VAL A 54 11.81 -2.93 1.17
N GLU A 55 12.72 -2.07 1.57
CA GLU A 55 14.11 -2.20 1.15
C GLU A 55 14.74 -3.53 1.63
N THR A 56 14.39 -3.96 2.84
CA THR A 56 14.97 -5.16 3.47
C THR A 56 14.23 -6.45 3.10
N GLU A 57 12.90 -6.47 3.25
CA GLU A 57 12.04 -7.64 3.03
C GLU A 57 11.54 -7.74 1.58
N GLY A 58 11.38 -6.61 0.89
CA GLY A 58 10.90 -6.57 -0.51
C GLY A 58 11.88 -7.25 -1.47
N ARG A 59 13.19 -7.11 -1.26
CA ARG A 59 14.21 -7.89 -2.02
C ARG A 59 14.00 -9.40 -1.85
N ARG A 60 13.77 -9.87 -0.62
CA ARG A 60 13.59 -11.30 -0.31
C ARG A 60 12.29 -11.86 -0.87
N LEU A 61 11.22 -11.07 -0.86
CA LEU A 61 9.93 -11.45 -1.46
C LEU A 61 9.99 -11.46 -2.99
N TRP A 62 10.64 -10.46 -3.60
CA TRP A 62 10.85 -10.40 -5.05
C TRP A 62 11.66 -11.60 -5.58
N GLU A 63 12.69 -12.03 -4.86
CA GLU A 63 13.46 -13.22 -5.24
C GLU A 63 12.62 -14.51 -5.14
N GLN A 64 11.74 -14.62 -4.13
CA GLN A 64 10.80 -15.74 -4.03
C GLN A 64 9.77 -15.74 -5.18
N ILE A 65 9.22 -14.58 -5.54
CA ILE A 65 8.29 -14.44 -6.66
C ILE A 65 8.99 -14.80 -7.98
N LYS A 66 10.22 -14.32 -8.23
CA LYS A 66 11.02 -14.71 -9.40
C LYS A 66 11.30 -16.21 -9.44
N ALA A 67 11.63 -16.82 -8.30
CA ALA A 67 11.87 -18.26 -8.21
C ALA A 67 10.61 -19.07 -8.54
N LEU A 68 9.43 -18.63 -8.07
CA LEU A 68 8.15 -19.25 -8.39
C LEU A 68 7.80 -19.13 -9.88
N ILE A 69 8.03 -17.97 -10.50
CA ILE A 69 7.80 -17.77 -11.95
C ILE A 69 8.70 -18.69 -12.78
N ARG A 70 9.99 -18.79 -12.42
CA ARG A 70 10.94 -19.72 -13.08
C ARG A 70 10.50 -21.18 -12.92
N LYS A 71 10.05 -21.57 -11.73
CA LYS A 71 9.56 -22.94 -11.45
C LYS A 71 8.24 -23.25 -12.17
N GLY A 72 7.39 -22.25 -12.36
CA GLY A 72 6.13 -22.35 -13.11
C GLY A 72 6.32 -22.77 -14.58
N ASN A 73 7.40 -22.33 -15.22
CA ASN A 73 7.71 -22.70 -16.61
C ASN A 73 8.05 -24.20 -16.79
N VAL A 74 8.59 -24.85 -15.75
CA VAL A 74 8.90 -26.29 -15.74
C VAL A 74 7.65 -27.15 -15.51
N ASN A 75 6.70 -26.67 -14.70
CA ASN A 75 5.49 -27.45 -14.37
C ASN A 75 4.46 -27.46 -15.53
N LYS A 76 4.40 -26.38 -16.32
CA LYS A 76 3.51 -26.30 -17.51
C LYS A 76 3.85 -27.33 -18.60
N ILE A 77 5.08 -27.88 -18.60
CA ILE A 77 5.53 -28.90 -19.56
C ILE A 77 5.13 -30.33 -19.13
N ARG A 78 4.95 -30.61 -17.83
CA ARG A 78 4.57 -31.95 -17.33
C ARG A 78 3.07 -32.23 -17.44
N LEU A 79 2.21 -31.21 -17.36
CA LEU A 79 0.76 -31.38 -17.47
C LEU A 79 0.26 -31.70 -18.89
N LYS A 80 1.09 -31.49 -19.94
CA LYS A 80 0.74 -31.85 -21.32
C LYS A 80 1.17 -33.27 -21.74
N LYS A 81 1.78 -34.05 -20.85
CA LYS A 81 2.23 -35.42 -21.16
C LYS A 81 1.48 -36.53 -20.42
N ASP A 82 0.47 -36.18 -19.62
CA ASP A 82 -0.38 -37.14 -18.92
C ASP A 82 -1.86 -36.89 -19.25
N THR A 83 -2.18 -37.04 -20.53
CA THR A 83 -3.53 -37.33 -21.01
C THR A 83 -3.30 -38.17 -22.26
N HIS A 84 -3.88 -39.37 -22.25
CA HIS A 84 -3.72 -40.46 -23.22
C HIS A 84 -3.58 -40.03 -24.68
#